data_AF-A0AAV2ZRE3-F1
#
_entry.id   AF-A0AAV2ZRE3-F1
#
_cell.length_a   1.000
_cell.length_b   1.000
_cell.length_c   1.000
_cell.angle_alpha   90.00
_cell.angle_beta   90.00
_cell.angle_gamma   90.00
#
_symmetry.space_group_name_H-M   'P 1'
#
loop_
_entity.id
_entity.type
_entity.pdbx_description
1 polymer ?
#
loop_
_entity_poly.entity_id
_entity_poly.type
_entity_poly.pdbx_seq_one_letter_code
_entity_poly.pdbx_strand_id
1 'polypeptide(L)'
;VTDIHVSKFLEPERVSAFESFCAESLAIIQPALVLVTAKQKTLPNFQILKCLNFFSRKYSGWQKEGSFHYIHQTPFGNYSFICVDATLTPGPKRPYNFFGIIRKDQMQKLSELAVESLRSNQSVWFGHYPTSTIVSSSPGIRQVMSSSVAYMCGHLHTLGGMAPVLHSQHQQGTLELELGDWMKNRRYRIFAFDHDLFSFIDLQYDEWPAILITNPKSALYSNPAVEPLKRIQHSTHIRVLVFSLDPINSVKVFIDGQELGEAEHSSGPLYVLEWSPETYINGLHEIKVQVKVKVSVTRSRPPGCFTLASFSVHVLSKNNVFFYSIVLLTLFTAIVFFNIPLTAYLCWCLLCRCKGHGFFSHLRHTRKIVCVPVHFFMFLLLVWQIYSCFFLLLTYGSLATFLSPMKLWLVVLTLILGRKVWVFNSPELRSYVVELKNCQST
;
A
#
# COMPACT_ATOMS: atom_id res chain seq x y z
N VAL A 1 -4.97 16.19 2.09
CA VAL A 1 -6.26 15.51 1.82
C VAL A 1 -6.18 14.85 0.46
N THR A 2 -6.65 13.62 0.31
CA THR A 2 -6.57 12.86 -0.94
C THR A 2 -7.97 12.42 -1.39
N ASP A 3 -8.14 12.22 -2.71
CA ASP A 3 -9.30 11.56 -3.32
C ASP A 3 -10.66 12.10 -2.90
N ILE A 4 -10.82 13.42 -3.05
CA ILE A 4 -12.03 14.14 -2.63
C ILE A 4 -13.27 13.66 -3.41
N HIS A 5 -13.11 13.24 -4.68
CA HIS A 5 -14.18 12.72 -5.55
C HIS A 5 -15.50 13.49 -5.41
N VAL A 6 -15.40 14.81 -5.47
CA VAL A 6 -16.56 15.70 -5.49
C VAL A 6 -17.31 15.47 -6.80
N SER A 7 -18.64 15.47 -6.78
CA SER A 7 -19.49 15.51 -7.97
C SER A 7 -20.79 16.22 -7.60
N LYS A 8 -21.09 17.35 -8.27
CA LYS A 8 -22.33 18.14 -8.07
C LYS A 8 -23.61 17.33 -8.26
N PHE A 9 -23.53 16.26 -9.06
CA PHE A 9 -24.71 15.54 -9.54
C PHE A 9 -25.00 14.25 -8.78
N LEU A 10 -24.00 13.69 -8.10
CA LEU A 10 -24.15 12.38 -7.46
C LEU A 10 -24.31 12.49 -5.95
N GLU A 11 -23.55 13.36 -5.25
CA GLU A 11 -23.59 13.43 -3.77
C GLU A 11 -23.23 14.84 -3.23
N PRO A 12 -24.22 15.74 -3.03
CA PRO A 12 -23.99 17.12 -2.57
C PRO A 12 -23.46 17.20 -1.13
N GLU A 13 -23.78 16.24 -0.27
CA GLU A 13 -23.29 16.19 1.12
C GLU A 13 -21.75 16.12 1.22
N ARG A 14 -21.08 15.54 0.21
CA ARG A 14 -19.60 15.50 0.16
C ARG A 14 -18.98 16.88 -0.02
N VAL A 15 -19.64 17.73 -0.81
CA VAL A 15 -19.23 19.12 -1.06
C VAL A 15 -19.35 19.89 0.25
N SER A 16 -20.51 19.79 0.90
CA SER A 16 -20.80 20.48 2.16
C SER A 16 -19.88 20.03 3.30
N ALA A 17 -19.58 18.73 3.42
CA ALA A 17 -18.63 18.27 4.43
C ALA A 17 -17.20 18.79 4.17
N PHE A 18 -16.77 18.87 2.90
CA PHE A 18 -15.45 19.42 2.57
C PHE A 18 -15.40 20.95 2.77
N GLU A 19 -16.50 21.65 2.48
CA GLU A 19 -16.72 23.06 2.81
C GLU A 19 -16.53 23.32 4.30
N SER A 20 -17.26 22.60 5.15
CA SER A 20 -17.16 22.71 6.60
C SER A 20 -15.77 22.35 7.09
N PHE A 21 -15.11 21.33 6.54
CA PHE A 21 -13.71 21.04 6.84
C PHE A 21 -12.78 22.23 6.52
N CYS A 22 -12.93 22.83 5.35
CA CYS A 22 -12.13 23.99 4.95
C CYS A 22 -12.42 25.23 5.79
N ALA A 23 -13.67 25.46 6.17
CA ALA A 23 -14.08 26.63 6.94
C ALA A 23 -13.75 26.51 8.43
N GLU A 24 -13.95 25.33 9.01
CA GLU A 24 -13.90 25.12 10.45
C GLU A 24 -12.58 24.43 10.84
N SER A 25 -12.30 23.25 10.27
CA SER A 25 -11.12 22.46 10.69
C SER A 25 -9.81 23.14 10.32
N LEU A 26 -9.69 23.71 9.11
CA LEU A 26 -8.47 24.43 8.71
C LEU A 26 -8.29 25.75 9.47
N ALA A 27 -9.38 26.40 9.91
CA ALA A 27 -9.30 27.61 10.72
C ALA A 27 -8.73 27.34 12.12
N ILE A 28 -8.94 26.14 12.64
CA ILE A 28 -8.39 25.67 13.93
C ILE A 28 -6.97 25.13 13.76
N ILE A 29 -6.72 24.32 12.72
CA ILE A 29 -5.40 23.71 12.49
C ILE A 29 -4.38 24.76 12.06
N GLN A 30 -4.80 25.76 11.29
CA GLN A 30 -3.96 26.84 10.75
C GLN A 30 -2.64 26.34 10.12
N PRO A 31 -2.70 25.35 9.19
CA PRO A 31 -1.49 24.77 8.64
C PRO A 31 -0.72 25.79 7.79
N ALA A 32 0.62 25.68 7.77
CA ALA A 32 1.46 26.49 6.89
C ALA A 32 1.26 26.15 5.40
N LEU A 33 0.92 24.89 5.10
CA LEU A 33 0.68 24.38 3.76
C LEU A 33 -0.41 23.31 3.76
N VAL A 34 -1.28 23.31 2.74
CA VAL A 34 -2.28 22.26 2.53
C VAL A 34 -1.98 21.53 1.22
N LEU A 35 -1.73 20.22 1.31
CA LEU A 35 -1.53 19.36 0.15
C LEU A 35 -2.84 18.68 -0.24
N VAL A 36 -3.21 18.79 -1.52
CA VAL A 36 -4.41 18.17 -2.08
C VAL A 36 -4.04 17.34 -3.30
N THR A 37 -4.40 16.05 -3.30
CA THR A 37 -4.31 15.19 -4.49
C THR A 37 -5.72 14.82 -4.95
N ALA A 38 -6.09 15.22 -6.17
CA ALA A 38 -7.43 14.99 -6.72
C ALA A 38 -7.39 14.63 -8.21
N LYS A 39 -8.39 13.86 -8.64
CA LYS A 39 -8.58 13.52 -10.06
C LYS A 39 -9.30 14.67 -10.80
N GLN A 40 -8.69 15.13 -11.89
CA GLN A 40 -8.99 16.35 -12.66
C GLN A 40 -10.42 16.56 -13.21
N LYS A 41 -11.40 15.65 -13.01
CA LYS A 41 -12.61 15.61 -13.87
C LYS A 41 -13.99 15.85 -13.25
N THR A 42 -14.16 16.21 -11.98
CA THR A 42 -15.52 16.26 -11.40
C THR A 42 -15.82 17.45 -10.47
N LEU A 43 -15.29 18.65 -10.71
CA LEU A 43 -15.73 19.84 -9.97
C LEU A 43 -16.56 20.78 -10.88
N PRO A 44 -17.90 20.71 -10.85
CA PRO A 44 -18.76 21.55 -11.67
C PRO A 44 -18.98 22.88 -10.96
N ASN A 45 -18.50 23.99 -11.52
CA ASN A 45 -18.83 25.40 -11.18
C ASN A 45 -19.42 25.64 -9.78
N PHE A 46 -18.73 25.17 -8.74
CA PHE A 46 -18.88 25.60 -7.37
C PHE A 46 -17.66 26.43 -7.06
N GLN A 47 -17.84 27.47 -6.27
CA GLN A 47 -16.81 28.40 -5.78
C GLN A 47 -15.84 27.72 -4.80
N ILE A 48 -15.53 26.45 -5.04
CA ILE A 48 -14.72 25.56 -4.22
C ILE A 48 -13.88 24.71 -5.15
N LEU A 49 -12.74 25.31 -5.47
CA LEU A 49 -11.46 24.64 -5.71
C LEU A 49 -11.43 23.62 -6.83
N LYS A 50 -11.58 24.13 -8.06
CA LYS A 50 -10.57 23.80 -9.09
C LYS A 50 -9.18 24.07 -8.49
N CYS A 51 -8.14 23.32 -8.85
CA CYS A 51 -6.82 23.94 -8.86
C CYS A 51 -7.00 25.25 -9.65
N LEU A 52 -7.04 26.39 -8.95
CA LEU A 52 -7.22 27.79 -9.36
C LEU A 52 -7.70 28.59 -8.13
N ASN A 53 -6.90 29.56 -7.69
CA ASN A 53 -7.23 30.70 -6.81
C ASN A 53 -7.99 30.40 -5.50
N PHE A 54 -7.25 30.21 -4.40
CA PHE A 54 -7.75 30.54 -3.07
C PHE A 54 -7.65 32.05 -2.84
N PHE A 55 -8.80 32.74 -2.84
CA PHE A 55 -8.95 34.06 -2.23
C PHE A 55 -9.59 33.89 -0.84
N SER A 56 -8.78 33.54 0.14
CA SER A 56 -8.83 34.19 1.45
C SER A 56 -7.43 34.80 1.63
N ARG A 57 -7.33 36.03 2.14
CA ARG A 57 -6.11 36.88 2.13
C ARG A 57 -4.83 36.27 2.75
N LYS A 58 -4.81 34.99 3.14
CA LYS A 58 -3.73 34.33 3.90
C LYS A 58 -3.08 33.09 3.24
N TYR A 59 -3.66 32.48 2.20
CA TYR A 59 -3.11 31.25 1.60
C TYR A 59 -3.01 31.37 0.06
N SER A 60 -1.82 31.65 -0.45
CA SER A 60 -1.53 31.71 -1.89
C SER A 60 -1.56 30.32 -2.53
N GLY A 61 -2.44 30.12 -3.52
CA GLY A 61 -2.52 28.86 -4.27
C GLY A 61 -1.51 28.80 -5.42
N TRP A 62 -0.75 27.70 -5.52
CA TRP A 62 0.17 27.43 -6.62
C TRP A 62 -0.37 26.27 -7.47
N GLN A 63 -0.52 26.46 -8.79
CA GLN A 63 -1.03 25.44 -9.71
C GLN A 63 -0.12 25.32 -10.91
N LYS A 64 0.26 24.08 -11.24
CA LYS A 64 1.03 23.76 -12.43
C LYS A 64 0.52 22.44 -13.02
N GLU A 65 0.38 22.39 -14.34
CA GLU A 65 0.10 21.13 -15.03
C GLU A 65 1.34 20.23 -15.02
N GLY A 66 1.13 18.93 -14.83
CA GLY A 66 2.20 17.95 -14.70
C GLY A 66 2.97 18.04 -13.37
N SER A 67 4.04 17.26 -13.28
CA SER A 67 4.90 17.25 -12.10
C SER A 67 5.55 18.61 -11.87
N PHE A 68 5.60 19.03 -10.60
CA PHE A 68 6.12 20.33 -10.18
C PHE A 68 6.81 20.26 -8.82
N HIS A 69 7.56 21.31 -8.49
CA HIS A 69 8.29 21.46 -7.25
C HIS A 69 7.98 22.82 -6.63
N TYR A 70 7.62 22.79 -5.35
CA TYR A 70 7.40 23.96 -4.52
C TYR A 70 8.36 23.91 -3.33
N ILE A 71 9.01 25.02 -3.02
CA ILE A 71 9.91 25.14 -1.87
C ILE A 71 9.23 26.05 -0.85
N HIS A 72 8.94 25.51 0.33
CA HIS A 72 8.48 26.29 1.46
C HIS A 72 9.69 26.81 2.24
N GLN A 73 9.92 28.11 2.18
CA GLN A 73 11.00 28.77 2.89
C GLN A 73 10.53 29.17 4.29
N THR A 74 11.32 28.80 5.29
CA THR A 74 11.09 29.19 6.69
C THR A 74 12.36 29.85 7.25
N PRO A 75 12.27 30.59 8.37
CA PRO A 75 13.46 31.16 9.00
C PRO A 75 14.51 30.13 9.43
N PHE A 76 14.12 28.86 9.59
CA PHE A 76 14.96 27.78 10.12
C PHE A 76 15.33 26.71 9.08
N GLY A 77 14.89 26.85 7.83
CA GLY A 77 15.17 25.87 6.79
C GLY A 77 14.22 25.91 5.60
N ASN A 78 14.54 25.12 4.59
CA ASN A 78 13.75 24.98 3.37
C ASN A 78 13.18 23.58 3.28
N TYR A 79 11.90 23.46 2.90
CA TYR A 79 11.21 22.18 2.75
C TYR A 79 10.66 22.05 1.34
N SER A 80 11.08 20.99 0.64
CA SER A 80 10.69 20.72 -0.74
C SER A 80 9.42 19.88 -0.82
N PHE A 81 8.49 20.28 -1.67
CA PHE A 81 7.26 19.57 -1.97
C PHE A 81 7.19 19.27 -3.47
N ILE A 82 7.25 17.99 -3.84
CA ILE A 82 7.29 17.56 -5.24
C ILE A 82 6.02 16.80 -5.59
N CYS A 83 5.26 17.33 -6.56
CA CYS A 83 4.09 16.67 -7.09
C CYS A 83 4.49 15.70 -8.21
N VAL A 84 4.01 14.46 -8.13
CA VAL A 84 4.16 13.42 -9.14
C VAL A 84 2.86 13.27 -9.91
N ASP A 85 2.85 13.73 -11.17
CA ASP A 85 1.75 13.49 -12.09
C ASP A 85 2.02 12.25 -12.94
N ALA A 86 1.39 11.14 -12.55
CA ALA A 86 1.38 9.89 -13.31
C ALA A 86 0.05 9.68 -14.08
N THR A 87 -0.77 10.72 -14.23
CA THR A 87 -2.05 10.62 -14.93
C THR A 87 -1.86 10.56 -16.44
N LEU A 88 -2.69 9.75 -17.10
CA LEU A 88 -2.76 9.69 -18.56
C LEU A 88 -3.79 10.67 -19.08
N THR A 89 -3.45 11.41 -20.13
CA THR A 89 -4.34 12.34 -20.84
C THR A 89 -4.29 12.08 -22.35
N PRO A 90 -5.38 11.57 -22.98
CA PRO A 90 -6.61 11.07 -22.35
C PRO A 90 -6.37 9.74 -21.62
N GLY A 91 -6.87 9.64 -20.38
CA GLY A 91 -6.77 8.43 -19.59
C GLY A 91 -7.82 7.40 -20.00
N PRO A 92 -7.51 6.10 -19.95
CA PRO A 92 -8.49 5.07 -20.24
C PRO A 92 -9.64 5.09 -19.23
N LYS A 93 -10.83 4.59 -19.61
CA LYS A 93 -11.96 4.45 -18.69
C LYS A 93 -11.73 3.25 -17.75
N ARG A 94 -12.52 3.15 -16.66
CA ARG A 94 -12.53 1.94 -15.81
C ARG A 94 -12.74 0.70 -16.69
N PRO A 95 -12.05 -0.43 -16.45
CA PRO A 95 -11.15 -0.71 -15.31
C PRO A 95 -9.67 -0.35 -15.52
N TYR A 96 -9.26 0.10 -16.71
CA TYR A 96 -7.84 0.31 -17.07
C TYR A 96 -7.22 1.60 -16.50
N ASN A 97 -7.99 2.39 -15.72
CA ASN A 97 -7.53 3.63 -15.08
C ASN A 97 -6.91 3.41 -13.69
N PHE A 98 -6.53 2.18 -13.41
CA PHE A 98 -5.89 1.75 -12.16
C PHE A 98 -4.39 2.05 -12.14
N PHE A 99 -3.76 2.15 -13.31
CA PHE A 99 -2.32 2.34 -13.42
C PHE A 99 -1.97 3.78 -13.82
N GLY A 100 -1.07 4.38 -13.06
CA GLY A 100 -0.36 5.59 -13.47
C GLY A 100 0.80 5.23 -14.40
N ILE A 101 1.13 6.12 -15.34
CA ILE A 101 2.28 5.94 -16.23
C ILE A 101 3.17 7.17 -16.14
N ILE A 102 4.46 6.95 -15.91
CA ILE A 102 5.51 7.97 -15.99
C ILE A 102 6.43 7.62 -17.15
N ARG A 103 6.33 8.40 -18.22
CA ARG A 103 7.17 8.26 -19.41
C ARG A 103 8.59 8.75 -19.16
N LYS A 104 9.50 8.49 -20.10
CA LYS A 104 10.92 8.85 -20.01
C LYS A 104 11.14 10.36 -19.83
N ASP A 105 10.39 11.20 -20.55
CA ASP A 105 10.43 12.66 -20.44
C ASP A 105 10.00 13.15 -19.05
N GLN A 106 8.90 12.59 -18.53
CA GLN A 106 8.41 12.90 -17.18
C GLN A 106 9.38 12.40 -16.11
N MET A 107 9.98 11.23 -16.30
CA MET A 107 10.96 10.65 -15.37
C MET A 107 12.26 11.45 -15.33
N GLN A 108 12.72 11.96 -16.48
CA GLN A 108 13.87 12.85 -16.54
C GLN A 108 13.60 14.14 -15.74
N LYS A 109 12.44 14.76 -15.97
CA LYS A 109 12.02 15.95 -15.21
C LYS A 109 11.96 15.68 -13.71
N LEU A 110 11.37 14.54 -13.29
CA LEU A 110 11.33 14.17 -11.87
C LEU A 110 12.72 13.95 -11.27
N SER A 111 13.66 13.41 -12.05
CA SER A 111 15.06 13.29 -11.63
C SER A 111 15.72 14.66 -11.43
N GLU A 112 15.44 15.62 -12.30
CA GLU A 112 15.94 17.01 -12.15
C GLU A 112 15.38 17.64 -10.87
N LEU A 113 14.06 17.53 -10.63
CA LEU A 113 13.42 18.03 -9.40
C LEU A 113 13.97 17.34 -8.14
N ALA A 114 14.30 16.05 -8.21
CA ALA A 114 14.91 15.32 -7.10
C ALA A 114 16.29 15.91 -6.74
N VAL A 115 17.12 16.20 -7.74
CA VAL A 115 18.44 16.84 -7.54
C VAL A 115 18.27 18.25 -6.95
N GLU A 116 17.32 19.03 -7.45
CA GLU A 116 17.02 20.36 -6.90
C GLU A 116 16.60 20.31 -5.42
N SER A 117 15.83 19.29 -5.04
CA SER A 117 15.35 19.12 -3.66
C SER A 117 16.44 18.83 -2.63
N LEU A 118 17.63 18.38 -3.06
CA LEU A 118 18.77 18.13 -2.17
C LEU A 118 19.28 19.38 -1.46
N ARG A 119 18.90 20.58 -1.92
CA ARG A 119 19.22 21.85 -1.26
C ARG A 119 18.28 22.19 -0.09
N SER A 120 17.21 21.42 0.09
CA SER A 120 16.25 21.58 1.20
C SER A 120 16.62 20.68 2.37
N ASN A 121 16.21 21.06 3.58
CA ASN A 121 16.37 20.24 4.78
C ASN A 121 15.70 18.88 4.63
N GLN A 122 14.49 18.87 4.06
CA GLN A 122 13.71 17.67 3.79
C GLN A 122 12.91 17.83 2.49
N SER A 123 12.55 16.71 1.88
CA SER A 123 11.60 16.67 0.77
C SER A 123 10.44 15.73 1.04
N VAL A 124 9.23 16.19 0.71
CA VAL A 124 7.99 15.41 0.70
C VAL A 124 7.49 15.33 -0.72
N TRP A 125 7.30 14.11 -1.20
CA TRP A 125 6.73 13.84 -2.51
C TRP A 125 5.25 13.55 -2.35
N PHE A 126 4.43 13.87 -3.34
CA PHE A 126 3.01 13.56 -3.29
C PHE A 126 2.41 13.33 -4.67
N GLY A 127 1.43 12.45 -4.77
CA GLY A 127 0.78 12.09 -6.02
C GLY A 127 -0.55 11.40 -5.79
N HIS A 128 -1.26 11.08 -6.87
CA HIS A 128 -2.52 10.34 -6.77
C HIS A 128 -2.26 8.84 -6.54
N TYR A 129 -1.36 8.24 -7.31
CA TYR A 129 -1.16 6.79 -7.35
C TYR A 129 -0.09 6.33 -6.35
N PRO A 130 -0.29 5.21 -5.65
CA PRO A 130 0.76 4.50 -4.95
C PRO A 130 1.78 4.01 -5.97
N THR A 131 3.05 3.99 -5.58
CA THR A 131 4.14 3.64 -6.49
C THR A 131 4.03 2.19 -7.01
N SER A 132 3.34 1.31 -6.27
CA SER A 132 3.01 -0.05 -6.71
C SER A 132 2.05 -0.11 -7.90
N THR A 133 1.31 0.97 -8.16
CA THR A 133 0.38 1.11 -9.28
C THR A 133 0.91 2.04 -10.37
N ILE A 134 2.18 2.46 -10.28
CA ILE A 134 2.83 3.31 -11.28
C ILE A 134 3.76 2.44 -12.15
N VAL A 135 3.54 2.47 -13.46
CA VAL A 135 4.52 1.98 -14.44
C VAL A 135 5.43 3.13 -14.81
N SER A 136 6.69 3.06 -14.43
CA SER A 136 7.65 4.13 -14.66
C SER A 136 8.86 3.66 -15.47
N SER A 137 9.32 4.50 -16.41
CA SER A 137 10.60 4.27 -17.10
C SER A 137 11.78 4.28 -16.12
N SER A 138 12.89 3.64 -16.51
CA SER A 138 14.16 3.68 -15.76
C SER A 138 14.60 5.12 -15.46
N PRO A 139 15.13 5.44 -14.26
CA PRO A 139 15.54 4.52 -13.18
C PRO A 139 14.39 4.02 -12.29
N GLY A 140 13.21 4.59 -12.44
CA GLY A 140 12.02 4.23 -11.66
C GLY A 140 11.74 5.18 -10.50
N ILE A 141 10.44 5.40 -10.23
CA ILE A 141 9.99 6.50 -9.37
C ILE A 141 10.47 6.38 -7.91
N ARG A 142 10.52 5.15 -7.37
CA ARG A 142 11.02 4.87 -6.01
C ARG A 142 12.51 5.22 -5.86
N GLN A 143 13.31 4.96 -6.89
CA GLN A 143 14.73 5.28 -6.87
C GLN A 143 14.94 6.80 -6.90
N VAL A 144 14.18 7.51 -7.73
CA VAL A 144 14.27 8.97 -7.84
C VAL A 144 13.90 9.68 -6.53
N MET A 145 12.87 9.20 -5.82
CA MET A 145 12.43 9.82 -4.55
C MET A 145 13.18 9.30 -3.31
N SER A 146 14.24 8.51 -3.47
CA SER A 146 14.89 7.79 -2.36
C SER A 146 15.50 8.68 -1.26
N SER A 147 15.78 9.96 -1.56
CA SER A 147 16.24 10.96 -0.60
C SER A 147 15.10 11.67 0.14
N SER A 148 13.84 11.34 -0.16
CA SER A 148 12.68 11.98 0.47
C SER A 148 12.29 11.30 1.77
N VAL A 149 11.73 12.09 2.70
CA VAL A 149 11.24 11.58 3.98
C VAL A 149 9.94 10.80 3.80
N ALA A 150 9.07 11.26 2.90
CA ALA A 150 7.79 10.64 2.65
C ALA A 150 7.26 10.90 1.23
N TYR A 151 6.55 9.92 0.70
CA TYR A 151 5.66 9.99 -0.44
C TYR A 151 4.20 9.85 0.01
N MET A 152 3.38 10.86 -0.24
CA MET A 152 1.97 10.88 0.13
C MET A 152 1.10 10.57 -1.09
N CYS A 153 0.27 9.53 -0.99
CA CYS A 153 -0.59 9.07 -2.08
C CYS A 153 -2.02 8.76 -1.64
N GLY A 154 -2.87 8.45 -2.62
CA GLY A 154 -4.24 7.95 -2.44
C GLY A 154 -4.48 6.74 -3.36
N HIS A 155 -5.65 6.65 -3.98
CA HIS A 155 -6.09 5.69 -5.01
C HIS A 155 -6.63 4.34 -4.54
N LEU A 156 -5.93 3.57 -3.71
CA LEU A 156 -6.38 2.24 -3.26
C LEU A 156 -7.32 2.35 -2.04
N HIS A 157 -7.27 3.47 -1.32
CA HIS A 157 -8.06 3.76 -0.14
C HIS A 157 -7.85 2.69 0.93
N THR A 158 -8.85 2.38 1.75
CA THR A 158 -8.77 1.26 2.71
C THR A 158 -8.96 -0.12 2.05
N LEU A 159 -8.79 -0.26 0.74
CA LEU A 159 -9.20 -1.44 -0.05
C LEU A 159 -10.64 -1.87 0.26
N GLY A 160 -11.55 -0.88 0.34
CA GLY A 160 -12.94 -1.13 0.73
C GLY A 160 -13.14 -1.52 2.19
N GLY A 161 -12.19 -1.20 3.07
CA GLY A 161 -12.21 -1.51 4.50
C GLY A 161 -11.34 -2.70 4.92
N MET A 162 -10.74 -3.43 3.97
CA MET A 162 -9.90 -4.60 4.25
C MET A 162 -8.52 -4.25 4.81
N ALA A 163 -8.03 -3.05 4.54
CA ALA A 163 -6.77 -2.54 5.06
C ALA A 163 -6.98 -1.14 5.64
N PRO A 164 -7.13 -0.98 6.97
CA PRO A 164 -7.44 0.31 7.58
C PRO A 164 -6.29 1.32 7.48
N VAL A 165 -5.05 0.83 7.30
CA VAL A 165 -3.83 1.63 7.16
C VAL A 165 -2.98 1.06 6.03
N LEU A 166 -2.63 1.89 5.05
CA LEU A 166 -1.77 1.54 3.93
C LEU A 166 -0.47 2.34 3.98
N HIS A 167 0.32 2.08 5.02
CA HIS A 167 1.64 2.66 5.18
C HIS A 167 2.69 1.60 4.86
N SER A 168 3.69 2.00 4.08
CA SER A 168 4.84 1.15 3.77
C SER A 168 6.12 1.97 3.79
N GLN A 169 7.26 1.30 3.72
CA GLN A 169 8.56 1.94 3.62
C GLN A 169 9.30 1.33 2.42
N HIS A 170 9.88 2.18 1.58
CA HIS A 170 10.70 1.75 0.46
C HIS A 170 12.01 1.15 0.98
N GLN A 171 12.71 0.38 0.13
CA GLN A 171 13.99 -0.21 0.50
C GLN A 171 15.04 0.83 0.90
N GLN A 172 14.94 2.04 0.35
CA GLN A 172 15.81 3.18 0.64
C GLN A 172 15.37 4.00 1.87
N GLY A 173 14.27 3.63 2.52
CA GLY A 173 13.80 4.25 3.77
C GLY A 173 12.66 5.27 3.61
N THR A 174 12.38 5.77 2.41
CA THR A 174 11.26 6.70 2.15
C THR A 174 9.94 6.07 2.59
N LEU A 175 9.17 6.80 3.39
CA LEU A 175 7.84 6.36 3.81
C LEU A 175 6.84 6.54 2.67
N GLU A 176 6.12 5.50 2.27
CA GLU A 176 4.97 5.64 1.37
C GLU A 176 3.69 5.53 2.19
N LEU A 177 3.01 6.68 2.29
CA LEU A 177 1.92 6.89 3.22
C LEU A 177 0.65 7.15 2.44
N GLU A 178 -0.08 6.08 2.11
CA GLU A 178 -1.36 6.20 1.47
C GLU A 178 -2.42 6.60 2.48
N LEU A 179 -3.18 7.65 2.17
CA LEU A 179 -4.27 8.13 3.01
C LEU A 179 -5.61 7.61 2.50
N GLY A 180 -6.47 7.17 3.41
CA GLY A 180 -7.86 6.82 3.08
C GLY A 180 -8.59 7.97 2.37
N ASP A 181 -9.58 7.65 1.56
CA ASP A 181 -10.33 8.67 0.84
C ASP A 181 -11.13 9.59 1.73
N TRP A 182 -11.22 10.84 1.29
CA TRP A 182 -12.27 11.73 1.76
C TRP A 182 -13.67 11.21 1.37
N MET A 183 -13.82 10.61 0.17
CA MET A 183 -15.10 10.22 -0.44
C MET A 183 -16.02 9.37 0.45
N LYS A 184 -15.49 8.37 1.16
CA LYS A 184 -16.23 7.45 2.03
C LYS A 184 -15.81 7.60 3.49
N ASN A 185 -14.51 7.79 3.73
CA ASN A 185 -13.95 7.73 5.07
C ASN A 185 -13.68 9.12 5.68
N ARG A 186 -13.86 10.21 4.91
CA ARG A 186 -13.61 11.60 5.32
C ARG A 186 -12.25 11.76 6.01
N ARG A 187 -11.21 11.09 5.48
CA ARG A 187 -9.89 11.08 6.09
C ARG A 187 -9.05 12.28 5.66
N TYR A 188 -8.27 12.81 6.60
CA TYR A 188 -7.24 13.80 6.35
C TYR A 188 -5.99 13.46 7.17
N ARG A 189 -4.86 14.05 6.81
CA ARG A 189 -3.58 13.88 7.51
C ARG A 189 -3.06 15.23 7.97
N ILE A 190 -2.60 15.28 9.21
CA ILE A 190 -1.74 16.36 9.71
C ILE A 190 -0.33 15.79 9.78
N PHE A 191 0.65 16.52 9.28
CA PHE A 191 2.06 16.21 9.48
C PHE A 191 2.81 17.47 9.88
N ALA A 192 3.93 17.29 10.59
CA ALA A 192 4.77 18.37 11.07
C ALA A 192 6.25 17.98 10.99
N PHE A 193 7.09 19.00 10.81
CA PHE A 193 8.53 18.90 11.00
C PHE A 193 8.90 19.55 12.33
N ASP A 194 9.56 18.79 13.20
CA ASP A 194 10.04 19.24 14.50
C ASP A 194 11.55 19.02 14.55
N HIS A 195 12.32 20.09 14.39
CA HIS A 195 13.78 20.00 14.22
C HIS A 195 14.17 18.97 13.15
N ASP A 196 13.54 19.06 11.97
CA ASP A 196 13.69 18.15 10.83
C ASP A 196 13.26 16.69 11.07
N LEU A 197 12.63 16.38 12.21
CA LEU A 197 11.96 15.10 12.45
C LEU A 197 10.54 15.15 11.86
N PHE A 198 10.19 14.18 11.02
CA PHE A 198 8.89 14.10 10.37
C PHE A 198 7.93 13.26 11.22
N SER A 199 6.81 13.85 11.62
CA SER A 199 5.74 13.15 12.34
C SER A 199 4.39 13.43 11.70
N PHE A 200 3.48 12.46 11.74
CA PHE A 200 2.14 12.62 11.18
C PHE A 200 1.07 11.86 11.97
N ILE A 201 -0.18 12.20 11.70
CA ILE A 201 -1.36 11.49 12.16
C ILE A 201 -2.45 11.52 11.09
N ASP A 202 -3.11 10.39 10.92
CA ASP A 202 -4.30 10.25 10.09
C ASP A 202 -5.54 10.38 10.95
N LEU A 203 -6.46 11.21 10.49
CA LEU A 203 -7.63 11.66 11.23
C LEU A 203 -8.86 11.46 10.37
N GLN A 204 -9.99 11.23 11.02
CA GLN A 204 -11.29 11.32 10.40
C GLN A 204 -11.89 12.68 10.68
N TYR A 205 -12.59 13.24 9.69
CA TYR A 205 -13.30 14.51 9.85
C TYR A 205 -14.25 14.45 11.06
N ASP A 206 -14.32 15.55 11.80
CA ASP A 206 -15.13 15.73 13.01
C ASP A 206 -14.67 14.89 14.23
N GLU A 207 -13.46 14.32 14.19
CA GLU A 207 -12.84 13.70 15.36
C GLU A 207 -11.88 14.66 16.07
N TRP A 208 -12.32 15.22 17.20
CA TRP A 208 -11.55 16.14 18.06
C TRP A 208 -11.39 15.63 19.49
N PRO A 209 -10.30 15.97 20.21
CA PRO A 209 -9.12 16.69 19.73
C PRO A 209 -8.22 15.85 18.83
N ALA A 210 -7.51 16.50 17.90
CA ALA A 210 -6.44 15.89 17.12
C ALA A 210 -5.10 16.06 17.86
N ILE A 211 -4.39 14.95 18.09
CA ILE A 211 -3.19 14.92 18.93
C ILE A 211 -2.01 14.37 18.11
N LEU A 212 -1.01 15.20 17.86
CA LEU A 212 0.22 14.83 17.14
C LEU A 212 1.45 14.93 18.06
N ILE A 213 1.99 13.78 18.47
CA ILE A 213 3.30 13.72 19.14
C ILE A 213 4.39 13.94 18.08
N THR A 214 5.19 15.00 18.23
CA THR A 214 6.28 15.32 17.30
C THR A 214 7.64 14.93 17.86
N ASN A 215 7.81 14.95 19.19
CA ASN A 215 9.00 14.46 19.87
C ASN A 215 8.64 13.81 21.22
N PRO A 216 9.10 12.59 21.52
CA PRO A 216 9.77 11.66 20.61
C PRO A 216 8.80 11.18 19.52
N LYS A 217 9.26 11.11 18.26
CA LYS A 217 8.46 10.58 17.16
C LYS A 217 8.29 9.06 17.25
N SER A 218 7.30 8.54 16.55
CA SER A 218 7.09 7.08 16.51
C SER A 218 8.24 6.36 15.80
N ALA A 219 8.74 5.30 16.43
CA ALA A 219 9.78 4.42 15.91
C ALA A 219 9.37 3.71 14.61
N LEU A 220 8.07 3.47 14.41
CA LEU A 220 7.54 2.81 13.22
C LEU A 220 7.75 3.62 11.93
N TYR A 221 7.87 4.94 12.07
CA TYR A 221 7.98 5.86 10.94
C TYR A 221 9.33 6.59 10.93
N SER A 222 10.35 6.02 11.56
CA SER A 222 11.69 6.59 11.59
C SER A 222 12.48 6.22 10.32
N ASN A 223 13.11 7.22 9.71
CA ASN A 223 14.08 7.02 8.63
C ASN A 223 15.44 7.64 9.00
N PRO A 224 16.37 6.87 9.58
CA PRO A 224 17.68 7.40 9.99
C PRO A 224 18.56 7.87 8.82
N ALA A 225 18.25 7.50 7.58
CA ALA A 225 19.01 7.93 6.41
C ALA A 225 18.75 9.40 6.04
N VAL A 226 17.57 9.93 6.38
CA VAL A 226 17.17 11.31 6.03
C VAL A 226 16.79 12.14 7.24
N GLU A 227 16.49 11.53 8.39
CA GLU A 227 16.09 12.25 9.61
C GLU A 227 17.19 12.27 10.69
N PRO A 228 17.39 13.39 11.39
CA PRO A 228 18.40 13.51 12.45
C PRO A 228 17.91 12.93 13.79
N LEU A 229 17.64 11.61 13.84
CA LEU A 229 17.03 10.93 15.00
C LEU A 229 17.80 11.12 16.32
N LYS A 230 19.13 11.36 16.26
CA LYS A 230 19.94 11.68 17.44
C LYS A 230 19.47 12.93 18.19
N ARG A 231 18.76 13.85 17.53
CA ARG A 231 18.18 15.04 18.19
C ARG A 231 17.17 14.67 19.27
N ILE A 232 16.51 13.51 19.17
CA ILE A 232 15.57 13.04 20.19
C ILE A 232 16.30 12.74 21.51
N GLN A 233 17.50 12.15 21.43
CA GLN A 233 18.33 11.81 22.60
C GLN A 233 18.85 13.04 23.34
N HIS A 234 18.92 14.19 22.68
CA HIS A 234 19.39 15.45 23.24
C HIS A 234 18.24 16.44 23.49
N SER A 235 16.99 16.02 23.32
CA SER A 235 15.83 16.89 23.48
C SER A 235 15.48 17.04 24.96
N THR A 236 15.31 18.27 25.42
CA THR A 236 14.88 18.59 26.80
C THR A 236 13.38 18.45 27.01
N HIS A 237 12.58 18.39 25.94
CA HIS A 237 11.11 18.36 26.03
C HIS A 237 10.50 17.29 25.14
N ILE A 238 9.43 16.67 25.64
CA ILE A 238 8.38 16.05 24.84
C ILE A 238 7.55 17.18 24.21
N ARG A 239 7.23 17.04 22.93
CA ARG A 239 6.48 18.04 22.16
C ARG A 239 5.27 17.40 21.50
N VAL A 240 4.11 18.01 21.73
CA VAL A 240 2.81 17.53 21.25
C VAL A 240 2.04 18.69 20.66
N LEU A 241 1.52 18.52 19.44
CA LEU A 241 0.56 19.44 18.84
C LEU A 241 -0.85 18.94 19.17
N VAL A 242 -1.65 19.76 19.82
CA VAL A 242 -3.04 19.46 20.18
C VAL A 242 -3.95 20.48 19.52
N PHE A 243 -4.89 20.00 18.71
CA PHE A 243 -5.90 20.82 18.05
C PHE A 243 -7.28 20.41 18.57
N SER A 244 -8.12 21.38 18.90
CA SER A 244 -9.44 21.14 19.47
C SER A 244 -10.40 22.27 19.09
N LEU A 245 -11.67 21.95 18.87
CA LEU A 245 -12.75 22.95 18.74
C LEU A 245 -13.07 23.61 20.08
N ASP A 246 -12.98 22.81 21.15
CA ASP A 246 -13.29 23.21 22.50
C ASP A 246 -12.01 23.59 23.27
N PRO A 247 -12.11 24.46 24.30
CA PRO A 247 -10.98 24.78 25.16
C PRO A 247 -10.37 23.55 25.82
N ILE A 248 -9.04 23.46 25.73
CA ILE A 248 -8.23 22.39 26.34
C ILE A 248 -8.00 22.75 27.81
N ASN A 249 -8.37 21.84 28.72
CA ASN A 249 -8.18 22.01 30.15
C ASN A 249 -6.84 21.44 30.62
N SER A 250 -6.44 20.27 30.12
CA SER A 250 -5.17 19.63 30.47
C SER A 250 -4.67 18.66 29.39
N VAL A 251 -3.36 18.49 29.31
CA VAL A 251 -2.68 17.55 28.41
C VAL A 251 -1.71 16.70 29.22
N LYS A 252 -2.08 15.47 29.55
CA LYS A 252 -1.25 14.55 30.34
C LYS A 252 -0.48 13.59 29.46
N VAL A 253 0.79 13.35 29.80
CA VAL A 253 1.68 12.43 29.10
C VAL A 253 1.99 11.24 29.98
N PHE A 254 1.93 10.05 29.38
CA PHE A 254 2.27 8.78 30.01
C PHE A 254 3.36 8.08 29.20
N ILE A 255 4.34 7.51 29.88
CA ILE A 255 5.34 6.61 29.27
C ILE A 255 5.31 5.27 30.01
N ASP A 256 5.21 4.17 29.26
CA ASP A 256 5.15 2.80 29.77
C ASP A 256 4.06 2.62 30.85
N GLY A 257 2.93 3.30 30.65
CA GLY A 257 1.77 3.29 31.57
C GLY A 257 1.90 4.20 32.79
N GLN A 258 3.05 4.84 33.02
CA GLN A 258 3.27 5.76 34.14
C GLN A 258 3.02 7.21 33.72
N GLU A 259 2.28 7.97 34.55
CA GLU A 259 2.07 9.40 34.31
C GLU A 259 3.40 10.15 34.52
N LEU A 260 3.90 10.78 33.47
CA LEU A 260 5.13 11.58 33.53
C LEU A 260 4.82 13.01 34.02
N GLY A 261 3.70 13.57 33.58
CA GLY A 261 3.27 14.90 33.98
C GLY A 261 2.23 15.52 33.04
N GLU A 262 1.88 16.77 33.35
CA GLU A 262 0.99 17.60 32.53
C GLU A 262 1.81 18.58 31.69
N ALA A 263 1.62 18.53 30.37
CA ALA A 263 2.33 19.37 29.42
C ALA A 263 1.79 20.81 29.43
N GLU A 264 2.69 21.78 29.48
CA GLU A 264 2.39 23.20 29.48
C GLU A 264 2.12 23.71 28.06
N HIS A 265 1.17 24.65 27.94
CA HIS A 265 0.92 25.32 26.67
C HIS A 265 2.06 26.29 26.35
N SER A 266 2.70 26.13 25.20
CA SER A 266 3.82 26.99 24.78
C SER A 266 3.36 28.04 23.77
N SER A 267 2.85 27.63 22.61
CA SER A 267 2.40 28.56 21.57
C SER A 267 1.52 27.86 20.54
N GLY A 268 0.50 28.55 20.01
CA GLY A 268 -0.41 27.97 19.03
C GLY A 268 -0.97 26.61 19.51
N PRO A 269 -0.84 25.53 18.72
CA PRO A 269 -1.25 24.18 19.14
C PRO A 269 -0.19 23.41 19.96
N LEU A 270 0.99 23.99 20.26
CA LEU A 270 2.12 23.31 20.88
C LEU A 270 1.99 23.24 22.40
N TYR A 271 2.11 22.02 22.92
CA TYR A 271 2.27 21.68 24.32
C TYR A 271 3.63 20.99 24.54
N VAL A 272 4.30 21.35 25.64
CA VAL A 272 5.63 20.85 25.97
C VAL A 272 5.68 20.28 27.39
N LEU A 273 6.43 19.21 27.57
CA LEU A 273 6.68 18.63 28.90
C LEU A 273 8.17 18.34 29.03
N GLU A 274 8.80 18.83 30.09
CA GLU A 274 10.19 18.49 30.40
C GLU A 274 10.33 16.97 30.60
N TRP A 275 11.42 16.41 30.07
CA TRP A 275 11.73 14.99 30.22
C TRP A 275 13.24 14.76 30.17
N SER A 276 13.67 13.59 30.63
CA SER A 276 15.07 13.14 30.56
C SER A 276 15.16 11.95 29.60
N PRO A 277 15.64 12.14 28.36
CA PRO A 277 15.82 11.04 27.41
C PRO A 277 16.71 9.92 27.95
N GLU A 278 17.63 10.23 28.88
CA GLU A 278 18.57 9.27 29.47
C GLU A 278 17.86 8.10 30.16
N THR A 279 16.66 8.33 30.68
CA THR A 279 15.85 7.30 31.35
C THR A 279 15.26 6.28 30.38
N TYR A 280 15.23 6.60 29.07
CA TYR A 280 14.56 5.83 28.02
C TYR A 280 15.51 5.41 26.87
N ILE A 281 16.82 5.33 27.15
CA ILE A 281 17.84 5.01 26.14
C ILE A 281 17.64 3.60 25.57
N ASN A 282 17.28 2.65 26.42
CA ASN A 282 17.28 1.23 26.10
C ASN A 282 15.86 0.70 25.91
N GLY A 283 15.60 0.15 24.73
CA GLY A 283 14.36 -0.56 24.44
C GLY A 283 13.37 0.25 23.61
N LEU A 284 12.16 -0.29 23.53
CA LEU A 284 11.02 0.32 22.87
C LEU A 284 10.05 0.74 23.96
N HIS A 285 9.70 2.03 23.99
CA HIS A 285 8.85 2.62 25.02
C HIS A 285 7.52 3.06 24.42
N GLU A 286 6.46 2.93 25.21
CA GLU A 286 5.11 3.29 24.84
C GLU A 286 4.79 4.70 25.36
N ILE A 287 4.50 5.65 24.46
CA ILE A 287 4.06 6.99 24.82
C ILE A 287 2.56 7.17 24.51
N LYS A 288 1.82 7.65 25.51
CA LYS A 288 0.38 7.95 25.41
C LYS A 288 0.12 9.38 25.87
N VAL A 289 -0.72 10.09 25.15
CA VAL A 289 -1.17 11.44 25.51
C VAL A 289 -2.68 11.44 25.71
N GLN A 290 -3.11 12.03 26.82
CA GLN A 290 -4.51 12.17 27.19
C GLN A 290 -4.86 13.65 27.32
N VAL A 291 -5.86 14.08 26.57
CA VAL A 291 -6.32 15.47 26.55
C VAL A 291 -7.69 15.55 27.20
N LYS A 292 -7.83 16.45 28.17
CA LYS A 292 -9.10 16.78 28.81
C LYS A 292 -9.59 18.11 28.26
N VAL A 293 -10.84 18.11 27.82
CA VAL A 293 -11.49 19.27 27.20
C VAL A 293 -12.61 19.78 28.12
N LYS A 294 -12.99 21.06 27.99
CA LYS A 294 -14.03 21.72 28.83
C LYS A 294 -15.35 20.93 28.94
N VAL A 295 -15.74 20.18 27.91
CA VAL A 295 -16.95 19.36 27.87
C VAL A 295 -16.77 18.00 28.59
N SER A 296 -15.97 17.89 29.66
CA SER A 296 -15.69 16.61 30.35
C SER A 296 -15.20 15.44 29.46
N VAL A 297 -14.98 15.67 28.16
CA VAL A 297 -14.56 14.66 27.20
C VAL A 297 -13.06 14.48 27.41
N THR A 298 -12.70 13.27 27.77
CA THR A 298 -11.32 12.82 27.80
C THR A 298 -11.08 11.98 26.56
N ARG A 299 -10.18 12.42 25.68
CA ARG A 299 -9.71 11.57 24.57
C ARG A 299 -8.23 11.30 24.74
N SER A 300 -7.86 10.05 24.47
CA SER A 300 -6.46 9.65 24.39
C SER A 300 -6.11 9.27 22.96
N ARG A 301 -4.91 9.67 22.53
CA ARG A 301 -4.32 9.09 21.32
C ARG A 301 -4.01 7.61 21.59
N PRO A 302 -4.22 6.70 20.62
CA PRO A 302 -3.66 5.36 20.70
C PRO A 302 -2.16 5.44 20.99
N PRO A 303 -1.65 4.60 21.89
CA PRO A 303 -0.25 4.65 22.28
C PRO A 303 0.66 4.46 21.06
N GLY A 304 1.67 5.31 20.96
CA GLY A 304 2.74 5.19 19.98
C GLY A 304 3.98 4.60 20.63
N CYS A 305 4.78 3.84 19.89
CA CYS A 305 6.07 3.39 20.39
C CYS A 305 7.19 4.30 19.88
N PHE A 306 8.13 4.65 20.76
CA PHE A 306 9.38 5.34 20.40
C PHE A 306 10.60 4.53 20.88
N THR A 307 11.74 4.76 20.25
CA THR A 307 13.02 4.18 20.69
C THR A 307 14.10 5.22 20.50
N LEU A 308 15.04 5.26 21.45
CA LEU A 308 16.22 6.10 21.36
C LEU A 308 17.40 5.35 20.77
N ALA A 309 17.33 4.02 20.65
CA ALA A 309 18.35 3.25 19.96
C ALA A 309 18.15 3.37 18.44
N SER A 310 19.24 3.59 17.70
CA SER A 310 19.22 3.64 16.22
C SER A 310 19.12 2.24 15.64
N PHE A 311 17.99 1.56 15.85
CA PHE A 311 17.68 0.34 15.13
C PHE A 311 16.73 0.66 14.00
N SER A 312 17.18 0.46 12.76
CA SER A 312 16.24 0.32 11.65
C SER A 312 15.49 -0.99 11.89
N VAL A 313 14.20 -0.91 12.25
CA VAL A 313 13.30 -2.07 12.42
C VAL A 313 12.95 -2.65 11.03
N HIS A 314 13.94 -2.78 10.16
CA HIS A 314 13.84 -3.31 8.81
C HIS A 314 13.64 -4.84 8.81
N VAL A 315 13.81 -5.47 9.98
CA VAL A 315 13.74 -6.93 10.16
C VAL A 315 12.29 -7.42 10.28
N LEU A 316 11.34 -6.60 10.76
CA LEU A 316 9.94 -7.02 10.94
C LEU A 316 9.01 -6.65 9.77
N SER A 317 9.38 -5.70 8.90
CA SER A 317 8.53 -5.28 7.77
C SER A 317 8.61 -6.17 6.53
N LYS A 318 9.46 -7.21 6.53
CA LYS A 318 9.59 -8.17 5.41
C LYS A 318 8.47 -9.21 5.33
N ASN A 319 7.47 -9.16 6.20
CA ASN A 319 6.28 -10.03 6.07
C ASN A 319 5.28 -9.39 5.11
N ASN A 320 5.59 -9.45 3.81
CA ASN A 320 4.65 -9.10 2.75
C ASN A 320 3.49 -10.11 2.77
N VAL A 321 2.47 -9.87 3.59
CA VAL A 321 1.20 -10.62 3.58
C VAL A 321 0.64 -10.70 2.16
N PHE A 322 0.86 -9.66 1.35
CA PHE A 322 0.53 -9.64 -0.07
C PHE A 322 1.34 -10.63 -0.92
N PHE A 323 2.65 -10.79 -0.66
CA PHE A 323 3.47 -11.81 -1.33
C PHE A 323 2.99 -13.21 -0.99
N TYR A 324 2.71 -13.49 0.29
CA TYR A 324 2.12 -14.77 0.70
C TYR A 324 0.73 -14.99 0.09
N SER A 325 -0.08 -13.94 -0.05
CA SER A 325 -1.39 -14.00 -0.71
C SER A 325 -1.29 -14.28 -2.21
N ILE A 326 -0.33 -13.67 -2.91
CA ILE A 326 -0.05 -13.95 -4.33
C ILE A 326 0.48 -15.38 -4.50
N VAL A 327 1.39 -15.81 -3.63
CA VAL A 327 1.92 -17.18 -3.65
C VAL A 327 0.78 -18.18 -3.41
N LEU A 328 -0.08 -17.93 -2.41
CA LEU A 328 -1.25 -18.76 -2.12
C LEU A 328 -2.24 -18.80 -3.29
N LEU A 329 -2.54 -17.65 -3.89
CA LEU A 329 -3.40 -17.56 -5.07
C LEU A 329 -2.80 -18.34 -6.25
N THR A 330 -1.49 -18.20 -6.48
CA THR A 330 -0.78 -18.93 -7.56
C THR A 330 -0.82 -20.43 -7.33
N LEU A 331 -0.67 -20.90 -6.08
CA LEU A 331 -0.81 -22.30 -5.70
C LEU A 331 -2.25 -22.80 -5.90
N PHE A 332 -3.24 -22.03 -5.44
CA PHE A 332 -4.65 -22.36 -5.61
C PHE A 332 -5.02 -22.50 -7.09
N THR A 333 -4.58 -21.55 -7.92
CA THR A 333 -4.82 -21.57 -9.37
C THR A 333 -4.18 -22.80 -10.02
N ALA A 334 -2.96 -23.19 -9.61
CA ALA A 334 -2.30 -24.39 -10.10
C ALA A 334 -3.04 -25.68 -9.70
N ILE A 335 -3.59 -25.75 -8.48
CA ILE A 335 -4.34 -26.92 -8.01
C ILE A 335 -5.65 -27.07 -8.78
N VAL A 336 -6.45 -26.00 -8.83
CA VAL A 336 -7.81 -26.01 -9.40
C VAL A 336 -7.79 -26.18 -10.91
N PHE A 337 -6.92 -25.46 -11.61
CA PHE A 337 -6.96 -25.42 -13.08
C PHE A 337 -6.04 -26.45 -13.76
N PHE A 338 -5.11 -27.07 -13.03
CA PHE A 338 -4.20 -28.06 -13.62
C PHE A 338 -4.22 -29.41 -12.91
N ASN A 339 -4.00 -29.46 -11.59
CA ASN A 339 -3.86 -30.74 -10.88
C ASN A 339 -5.17 -31.54 -10.80
N ILE A 340 -6.30 -30.89 -10.52
CA ILE A 340 -7.61 -31.56 -10.47
C ILE A 340 -8.01 -32.08 -11.86
N PRO A 341 -7.98 -31.25 -12.94
CA PRO A 341 -8.25 -31.74 -14.30
C PRO A 341 -7.31 -32.85 -14.75
N LEU A 342 -6.01 -32.75 -14.45
CA LEU A 342 -5.03 -33.78 -14.77
C LEU A 342 -5.35 -35.10 -14.08
N THR A 343 -5.66 -35.07 -12.78
CA THR A 343 -6.02 -36.27 -12.02
C THR A 343 -7.27 -36.92 -12.61
N ALA A 344 -8.32 -36.13 -12.86
CA ALA A 344 -9.55 -36.62 -13.48
C ALA A 344 -9.29 -37.24 -14.87
N TYR A 345 -8.44 -36.60 -15.67
CA TYR A 345 -8.05 -37.11 -16.98
C TYR A 345 -7.25 -38.41 -16.91
N LEU A 346 -6.31 -38.54 -15.97
CA LEU A 346 -5.54 -39.77 -15.78
C LEU A 346 -6.44 -40.91 -15.30
N CYS A 347 -7.37 -40.65 -14.38
CA CYS A 347 -8.40 -41.61 -13.96
C CYS A 347 -9.29 -42.04 -15.13
N TRP A 348 -9.71 -41.10 -15.98
CA TRP A 348 -10.48 -41.39 -17.19
C TRP A 348 -9.68 -42.27 -18.17
N CYS A 349 -8.42 -41.94 -18.41
CA CYS A 349 -7.53 -42.75 -19.25
C CYS A 349 -7.37 -44.17 -18.69
N LEU A 350 -7.19 -44.31 -17.38
CA LEU A 350 -7.08 -45.61 -16.71
C LEU A 350 -8.37 -46.43 -16.82
N LEU A 351 -9.53 -45.79 -16.66
CA LEU A 351 -10.84 -46.43 -16.87
C LEU A 351 -10.99 -46.92 -18.31
N CYS A 352 -10.56 -46.13 -19.30
CA CYS A 352 -10.55 -46.54 -20.70
C CYS A 352 -9.64 -47.75 -20.94
N ARG A 353 -8.48 -47.82 -20.27
CA ARG A 353 -7.61 -49.01 -20.28
C ARG A 353 -8.27 -50.24 -19.67
N CYS A 354 -8.97 -50.07 -18.55
CA CYS A 354 -9.70 -51.17 -17.87
C CYS A 354 -10.82 -51.75 -18.76
N LYS A 355 -11.40 -50.92 -19.65
CA LYS A 355 -12.35 -51.35 -20.68
C LYS A 355 -11.71 -52.04 -21.90
N GLY A 356 -10.38 -52.20 -21.91
CA GLY A 356 -9.63 -52.89 -22.96
C GLY A 356 -9.16 -52.01 -24.11
N HIS A 357 -9.35 -50.68 -24.05
CA HIS A 357 -8.90 -49.79 -25.11
C HIS A 357 -7.43 -49.41 -24.91
N GLY A 358 -6.61 -49.46 -25.95
CA GLY A 358 -5.32 -48.77 -26.03
C GLY A 358 -5.50 -47.35 -26.54
N PHE A 359 -4.47 -46.50 -26.46
CA PHE A 359 -4.59 -45.08 -26.82
C PHE A 359 -5.11 -44.89 -28.25
N PHE A 360 -4.49 -45.55 -29.22
CA PHE A 360 -4.90 -45.48 -30.63
C PHE A 360 -6.21 -46.20 -30.92
N SER A 361 -6.53 -47.29 -30.20
CA SER A 361 -7.81 -47.99 -30.40
C SER A 361 -8.98 -47.23 -29.77
N HIS A 362 -8.75 -46.52 -28.66
CA HIS A 362 -9.72 -45.61 -28.05
C HIS A 362 -10.07 -44.44 -28.98
N LEU A 363 -9.05 -43.81 -29.57
CA LEU A 363 -9.21 -42.69 -30.50
C LEU A 363 -9.95 -43.11 -31.79
N ARG A 364 -9.85 -44.38 -32.18
CA ARG A 364 -10.45 -44.93 -33.40
C ARG A 364 -11.88 -45.48 -33.19
N HIS A 365 -12.16 -46.14 -32.07
CA HIS A 365 -13.43 -46.86 -31.84
C HIS A 365 -14.44 -46.17 -30.92
N THR A 366 -14.02 -45.26 -30.04
CA THR A 366 -14.94 -44.56 -29.13
C THR A 366 -15.50 -43.29 -29.79
N ARG A 367 -16.68 -42.81 -29.36
CA ARG A 367 -17.36 -41.60 -29.90
C ARG A 367 -16.38 -40.42 -30.00
N LYS A 368 -15.84 -40.17 -31.20
CA LYS A 368 -14.81 -39.16 -31.48
C LYS A 368 -15.19 -37.76 -30.99
N ILE A 369 -16.49 -37.45 -31.01
CA ILE A 369 -17.08 -36.19 -30.55
C ILE A 369 -16.78 -35.90 -29.07
N VAL A 370 -16.57 -36.92 -28.23
CA VAL A 370 -16.28 -36.74 -26.80
C VAL A 370 -14.79 -36.92 -26.49
N CYS A 371 -14.15 -37.89 -27.14
CA CYS A 371 -12.74 -38.23 -26.86
C CYS A 371 -11.76 -37.15 -27.34
N VAL A 372 -11.94 -36.63 -28.56
CA VAL A 372 -11.00 -35.66 -29.16
C VAL A 372 -10.99 -34.33 -28.39
N PRO A 373 -12.14 -33.74 -28.02
CA PRO A 373 -12.14 -32.50 -27.24
C PRO A 373 -11.48 -32.64 -25.86
N VAL A 374 -11.64 -33.78 -25.18
CA VAL A 374 -11.02 -34.01 -23.86
C VAL A 374 -9.50 -34.07 -23.95
N HIS A 375 -8.95 -34.80 -24.93
CA HIS A 375 -7.50 -34.83 -25.15
C HIS A 375 -6.96 -33.46 -25.58
N PHE A 376 -7.69 -32.74 -26.44
CA PHE A 376 -7.33 -31.40 -26.89
C PHE A 376 -7.32 -30.39 -25.73
N PHE A 377 -8.35 -30.42 -24.88
CA PHE A 377 -8.43 -29.58 -23.68
C PHE A 377 -7.24 -29.82 -22.73
N MET A 378 -6.90 -31.10 -22.48
CA MET A 378 -5.75 -31.44 -21.65
C MET A 378 -4.41 -31.03 -22.27
N PHE A 379 -4.29 -31.09 -23.59
CA PHE A 379 -3.12 -30.57 -24.29
C PHE A 379 -2.98 -29.05 -24.10
N LEU A 380 -4.07 -28.29 -24.20
CA LEU A 380 -4.05 -26.84 -23.94
C LEU A 380 -3.62 -26.51 -22.51
N LEU A 381 -4.11 -27.25 -21.51
CA LEU A 381 -3.68 -27.10 -20.12
C LEU A 381 -2.19 -27.39 -19.93
N LEU A 382 -1.66 -28.41 -20.62
CA LEU A 382 -0.22 -28.72 -20.58
C LEU A 382 0.61 -27.61 -21.24
N VAL A 383 0.17 -27.08 -22.38
CA VAL A 383 0.83 -25.94 -23.04
C VAL A 383 0.84 -24.71 -22.13
N TRP A 384 -0.29 -24.42 -21.47
CA TRP A 384 -0.37 -23.34 -20.48
C TRP A 384 0.59 -23.55 -19.30
N GLN A 385 0.70 -24.77 -18.78
CA GLN A 385 1.63 -25.09 -17.70
C GLN A 385 3.10 -24.94 -18.14
N ILE A 386 3.45 -25.37 -19.36
CA ILE A 386 4.79 -25.17 -19.95
C ILE A 386 5.09 -23.67 -20.12
N TYR A 387 4.12 -22.91 -20.63
CA TYR A 387 4.23 -21.45 -20.75
C TYR A 387 4.43 -20.80 -19.38
N SER A 388 3.75 -21.28 -18.33
CA SER A 388 3.96 -20.80 -16.97
C SER A 388 5.38 -21.09 -16.46
N CYS A 389 5.99 -22.23 -16.80
CA CYS A 389 7.39 -22.52 -16.49
C CYS A 389 8.34 -21.58 -17.25
N PHE A 390 8.06 -21.29 -18.52
CA PHE A 390 8.84 -20.35 -19.31
C PHE A 390 8.77 -18.92 -18.75
N PHE A 391 7.58 -18.47 -18.33
CA PHE A 391 7.41 -17.19 -17.66
C PHE A 391 8.20 -17.14 -16.35
N LEU A 392 8.18 -18.21 -15.55
CA LEU A 392 8.95 -18.32 -14.30
C LEU A 392 10.46 -18.24 -14.55
N LEU A 393 10.93 -18.85 -15.64
CA LEU A 393 12.33 -18.80 -16.07
C LEU A 393 12.76 -17.38 -16.44
N LEU A 394 11.94 -16.66 -17.20
CA LEU A 394 12.23 -15.27 -17.58
C LEU A 394 12.20 -14.30 -16.39
N THR A 395 11.35 -14.58 -15.39
CA THR A 395 11.14 -13.66 -14.25
C THR A 395 12.10 -13.91 -13.10
N TYR A 396 12.44 -15.17 -12.80
CA TYR A 396 13.20 -15.55 -11.61
C TYR A 396 14.43 -16.42 -11.90
N GLY A 397 14.70 -16.76 -13.15
CA GLY A 397 15.89 -17.51 -13.56
C GLY A 397 15.77 -19.04 -13.44
N SER A 398 16.87 -19.73 -13.79
CA SER A 398 16.92 -21.18 -13.94
C SER A 398 16.77 -21.94 -12.62
N LEU A 399 17.43 -21.44 -11.56
CA LEU A 399 17.41 -22.08 -10.25
C LEU A 399 16.00 -22.10 -9.65
N ALA A 400 15.26 -20.99 -9.73
CA ALA A 400 13.88 -20.89 -9.25
C ALA A 400 12.93 -21.82 -10.04
N THR A 401 13.19 -21.99 -11.34
CA THR A 401 12.40 -22.88 -12.19
C THR A 401 12.65 -24.35 -11.84
N PHE A 402 13.90 -24.72 -11.60
CA PHE A 402 14.28 -26.08 -11.21
C PHE A 402 13.74 -26.48 -9.83
N LEU A 403 13.81 -25.56 -8.87
CA LEU A 403 13.34 -25.75 -7.49
C LEU A 403 11.83 -25.52 -7.31
N SER A 404 11.03 -25.51 -8.39
CA SER A 404 9.58 -25.31 -8.32
C SER A 404 8.82 -26.62 -8.58
N PRO A 405 8.47 -27.39 -7.54
CA PRO A 405 7.74 -28.66 -7.67
C PRO A 405 6.39 -28.48 -8.39
N MET A 406 5.70 -27.37 -8.11
CA MET A 406 4.37 -27.09 -8.65
C MET A 406 4.39 -26.53 -10.09
N LYS A 407 5.57 -26.46 -10.72
CA LYS A 407 5.72 -26.00 -12.09
C LYS A 407 6.45 -27.05 -12.91
N LEU A 408 7.77 -27.03 -12.93
CA LEU A 408 8.58 -27.88 -13.80
C LEU A 408 8.36 -29.37 -13.51
N TRP A 409 8.31 -29.75 -12.23
CA TRP A 409 8.18 -31.16 -11.85
C TRP A 409 6.80 -31.71 -12.22
N LEU A 410 5.74 -30.89 -12.12
CA LEU A 410 4.41 -31.27 -12.58
C LEU A 410 4.36 -31.53 -14.09
N VAL A 411 5.08 -30.75 -14.91
CA VAL A 411 5.16 -31.00 -16.37
C VAL A 411 5.82 -32.37 -16.63
N VAL A 412 6.97 -32.62 -15.99
CA VAL A 412 7.69 -33.90 -16.11
C VAL A 412 6.83 -35.07 -15.64
N LEU A 413 6.21 -34.93 -14.46
CA LEU A 413 5.34 -35.94 -13.88
C LEU A 413 4.11 -36.22 -14.78
N THR A 414 3.52 -35.18 -15.37
CA THR A 414 2.38 -35.31 -16.31
C THR A 414 2.75 -36.17 -17.51
N LEU A 415 3.93 -35.94 -18.11
CA LEU A 415 4.41 -36.72 -19.25
C LEU A 415 4.69 -38.17 -18.86
N ILE A 416 5.31 -38.40 -17.70
CA ILE A 416 5.61 -39.74 -17.18
C ILE A 416 4.32 -40.50 -16.87
N LEU A 417 3.40 -39.90 -16.12
CA LEU A 417 2.12 -40.52 -15.74
C LEU A 417 1.23 -40.74 -16.97
N GLY A 418 1.15 -39.76 -17.87
CA GLY A 418 0.43 -39.89 -19.13
C GLY A 418 0.93 -41.09 -19.94
N ARG A 419 2.25 -41.27 -20.08
CA ARG A 419 2.82 -42.45 -20.73
C ARG A 419 2.52 -43.73 -19.94
N LYS A 420 2.74 -43.73 -18.62
CA LYS A 420 2.54 -44.91 -17.77
C LYS A 420 1.11 -45.44 -17.82
N VAL A 421 0.10 -44.57 -17.77
CA VAL A 421 -1.31 -44.99 -17.82
C VAL A 421 -1.61 -45.80 -19.09
N TRP A 422 -1.04 -45.43 -20.23
CA TRP A 422 -1.29 -46.14 -21.49
C TRP A 422 -0.40 -47.36 -21.73
N VAL A 423 0.75 -47.46 -21.04
CA VAL A 423 1.75 -48.54 -21.18
C VAL A 423 1.69 -49.55 -20.03
N PHE A 424 0.79 -49.37 -19.07
CA PHE A 424 0.63 -50.23 -17.89
C PHE A 424 0.46 -51.72 -18.26
N ASN A 425 1.15 -52.61 -17.54
CA ASN A 425 1.17 -54.05 -17.81
C ASN A 425 -0.16 -54.71 -17.42
N SER A 426 -0.60 -55.68 -18.23
CA SER A 426 -1.90 -56.38 -18.10
C SER A 426 -2.18 -57.13 -16.77
N PRO A 427 -1.22 -57.74 -16.05
CA PRO A 427 -1.53 -58.51 -14.84
C PRO A 427 -1.91 -57.62 -13.64
N GLU A 428 -1.31 -56.43 -13.49
CA GLU A 428 -1.62 -55.46 -12.43
C GLU A 428 -2.97 -54.76 -12.68
N LEU A 429 -3.35 -54.58 -13.95
CA LEU A 429 -4.66 -54.03 -14.32
C LEU A 429 -5.81 -55.01 -14.02
N ARG A 430 -5.51 -56.30 -13.92
CA ARG A 430 -6.51 -57.38 -13.82
C ARG A 430 -7.30 -57.32 -12.52
N SER A 431 -6.66 -56.96 -11.40
CA SER A 431 -7.32 -56.77 -10.10
C SER A 431 -8.34 -55.64 -10.17
N TYR A 432 -7.94 -54.46 -10.70
CA TYR A 432 -8.83 -53.31 -10.87
C TYR A 432 -10.00 -53.60 -11.82
N VAL A 433 -9.77 -54.35 -12.89
CA VAL A 433 -10.83 -54.76 -13.82
C VAL A 433 -11.86 -55.68 -13.16
N VAL A 434 -11.41 -56.59 -12.28
CA VAL A 434 -12.31 -57.48 -11.51
C VAL A 434 -13.14 -56.67 -10.52
N GLU A 435 -12.53 -55.74 -9.79
CA GLU A 435 -13.21 -54.88 -8.82
C GLU A 435 -14.24 -53.95 -9.50
N LEU A 436 -13.90 -53.34 -10.64
CA LEU A 436 -14.82 -52.54 -11.45
C LEU A 436 -16.05 -53.34 -11.93
N LYS A 437 -15.86 -54.61 -12.32
CA LYS A 437 -16.97 -55.48 -12.73
C LYS A 437 -17.89 -55.83 -11.56
N ASN A 438 -17.32 -56.04 -10.37
CA ASN A 438 -18.11 -56.29 -9.16
C ASN A 438 -18.97 -55.07 -8.79
N CYS A 439 -18.45 -53.84 -8.88
CA CYS A 439 -19.22 -52.62 -8.61
C CYS A 439 -20.29 -52.27 -9.66
N GLN A 440 -20.21 -52.85 -10.87
CA GLN A 440 -21.22 -52.67 -11.93
C GLN A 440 -22.32 -53.73 -11.90
N SER A 441 -22.15 -54.79 -11.11
CA SER A 441 -23.11 -55.90 -10.96
C SER A 441 -23.99 -55.79 -9.70
N THR A 442 -23.70 -54.83 -8.83
CA THR A 442 -24.60 -54.25 -7.82
C THR A 442 -25.30 -53.03 -8.38
#